data_AF-A0AAU8Z2H9-F1
#
_entry.id   AF-A0AAU8Z2H9-F1
#
_cell.length_a   1.000
_cell.length_b   1.000
_cell.length_c   1.000
_cell.angle_alpha   90.00
_cell.angle_beta   90.00
_cell.angle_gamma   90.00
#
_symmetry.space_group_name_H-M   'P 1'
#
loop_
_entity.id
_entity.type
_entity.pdbx_description
1 polymer ?
#
loop_
_entity_poly.entity_id
_entity_poly.type
_entity_poly.pdbx_seq_one_letter_code
_entity_poly.pdbx_strand_id
1 'polypeptide(L)'
;MKKSLFKKIFFTLLLAGFLCLFEFTSVSAADYTSYTVVPRDSLWKIAVKYQIGLREIIEANPQIKNTSLIYPGQKINIPNIDTVKALENEVISLVNIERKKSGLPPLRTNWQLSRVARYKSQDMATKGYFSHNSSTYGSPFTMMQNFGLKFSSAGENIAYGQNTPQQVMTSWMNSPGHRGNILSSAYTEVGVGVYKSSSGVYYWTQMFMKP
;
A
#
# COMPACT_ATOMS: atom_id res chain seq x y z
N MET A 1 13.89 -56.96 -62.82
CA MET A 1 12.64 -57.61 -62.37
C MET A 1 11.86 -56.64 -61.49
N LYS A 2 10.63 -56.32 -61.92
CA LYS A 2 9.45 -55.76 -61.19
C LYS A 2 9.65 -54.43 -60.41
N LYS A 3 9.28 -53.28 -61.00
CA LYS A 3 7.95 -52.59 -60.97
C LYS A 3 7.56 -52.16 -59.54
N SER A 4 7.66 -50.87 -59.18
CA SER A 4 6.69 -49.77 -59.43
C SER A 4 5.69 -49.60 -58.28
N LEU A 5 5.66 -48.41 -57.63
CA LEU A 5 4.55 -47.43 -57.69
C LEU A 5 4.55 -46.46 -56.48
N PHE A 6 4.78 -45.18 -56.80
CA PHE A 6 4.05 -43.99 -56.36
C PHE A 6 3.17 -44.06 -55.09
N LYS A 7 3.45 -43.15 -54.15
CA LYS A 7 2.44 -42.23 -53.60
C LYS A 7 3.10 -40.89 -53.24
N LYS A 8 2.82 -39.88 -54.06
CA LYS A 8 3.08 -38.46 -53.75
C LYS A 8 2.07 -38.04 -52.69
N ILE A 9 2.54 -37.72 -51.48
CA ILE A 9 1.72 -37.06 -50.46
C ILE A 9 1.97 -35.56 -50.61
N PHE A 10 0.95 -34.87 -51.10
CA PHE A 10 0.84 -33.42 -51.06
C PHE A 10 0.76 -33.00 -49.58
N PHE A 11 1.75 -32.26 -49.10
CA PHE A 11 1.62 -31.52 -47.84
C PHE A 11 1.21 -30.09 -48.18
N THR A 12 -0.09 -29.83 -48.08
CA THR A 12 -0.66 -28.49 -48.19
C THR A 12 -0.18 -27.67 -46.98
N LEU A 13 0.54 -26.57 -47.24
CA LEU A 13 0.80 -25.53 -46.24
C LEU A 13 -0.53 -24.95 -45.78
N LEU A 14 -0.93 -25.22 -44.54
CA LEU A 14 -2.00 -24.51 -43.87
C LEU A 14 -1.35 -23.46 -42.97
N LEU A 15 -1.15 -22.26 -43.50
CA LEU A 15 -0.71 -21.10 -42.74
C LEU A 15 -1.91 -20.63 -41.89
N ALA A 16 -2.05 -21.18 -40.70
CA ALA A 16 -2.98 -20.66 -39.70
C ALA A 16 -2.43 -19.32 -39.20
N GLY A 17 -2.89 -18.23 -39.80
CA GLY A 17 -2.67 -16.88 -39.30
C GLY A 17 -3.34 -16.75 -37.94
N PHE A 18 -2.55 -16.85 -36.88
CA PHE A 18 -2.98 -16.52 -35.53
C PHE A 18 -3.14 -15.00 -35.46
N LEU A 19 -4.35 -14.52 -35.77
CA LEU A 19 -4.73 -13.13 -35.56
C LEU A 19 -4.81 -12.92 -34.05
N CYS A 20 -3.69 -12.55 -33.43
CA CYS A 20 -3.68 -12.02 -32.06
C CYS A 20 -4.53 -10.74 -32.06
N LEU A 21 -5.81 -10.88 -31.75
CA LEU A 21 -6.63 -9.79 -31.27
C LEU A 21 -6.06 -9.41 -29.90
N PHE A 22 -5.13 -8.46 -29.90
CA PHE A 22 -4.79 -7.72 -28.71
C PHE A 22 -6.05 -6.96 -28.29
N GLU A 23 -6.78 -7.50 -27.32
CA GLU A 23 -7.73 -6.72 -26.55
C GLU A 23 -6.92 -5.64 -25.82
N PHE A 24 -6.85 -4.46 -26.43
CA PHE A 24 -6.52 -3.25 -25.70
C PHE A 24 -7.65 -3.05 -24.69
N THR A 25 -7.46 -3.59 -23.49
CA THR A 25 -8.22 -3.14 -22.34
C THR A 25 -7.86 -1.67 -22.15
N SER A 26 -8.80 -0.80 -22.47
CA SER A 26 -8.71 0.61 -22.12
C SER A 26 -8.61 0.67 -20.60
N VAL A 27 -7.42 1.08 -20.11
CA VAL A 27 -7.25 1.44 -18.70
C VAL A 27 -8.27 2.53 -18.40
N SER A 28 -9.14 2.22 -17.44
CA SER A 28 -10.23 3.07 -17.00
C SER A 28 -9.77 4.51 -16.76
N ALA A 29 -10.50 5.47 -17.32
CA ALA A 29 -10.34 6.87 -16.98
C ALA A 29 -10.88 7.13 -15.57
N ALA A 30 -10.00 7.04 -14.56
CA ALA A 30 -9.84 8.00 -13.45
C ALA A 30 -9.11 7.39 -12.22
N ASP A 31 -7.86 6.94 -12.36
CA ASP A 31 -7.03 6.53 -11.22
C ASP A 31 -6.42 7.72 -10.43
N TYR A 32 -6.70 8.95 -10.88
CA TYR A 32 -6.20 10.17 -10.26
C TYR A 32 -7.11 11.36 -10.49
N THR A 33 -7.07 12.32 -9.56
CA THR A 33 -7.64 13.66 -9.72
C THR A 33 -6.54 14.63 -10.12
N SER A 34 -6.78 15.49 -11.12
CA SER A 34 -5.81 16.54 -11.48
C SER A 34 -5.89 17.71 -10.51
N TYR A 35 -4.76 18.06 -9.90
CA TYR A 35 -4.58 19.25 -9.06
C TYR A 35 -3.75 20.29 -9.79
N THR A 36 -4.14 21.57 -9.68
CA THR A 36 -3.37 22.69 -10.24
C THR A 36 -2.60 23.35 -9.10
N VAL A 37 -1.27 23.37 -9.20
CA VAL A 37 -0.39 23.98 -8.21
C VAL A 37 -0.69 25.47 -8.07
N VAL A 38 -0.76 25.96 -6.84
CA VAL A 38 -0.91 27.38 -6.52
C VAL A 38 0.34 27.92 -5.83
N PRO A 39 0.54 29.26 -5.78
CA PRO A 39 1.68 29.84 -5.07
C PRO A 39 1.82 29.32 -3.63
N ARG A 40 3.05 28.99 -3.23
CA ARG A 40 3.45 28.42 -1.92
C ARG A 40 3.08 26.96 -1.67
N ASP A 41 2.58 26.24 -2.67
CA ASP A 41 2.45 24.79 -2.59
C ASP A 41 3.80 24.09 -2.51
N SER A 42 3.78 22.91 -1.89
CA SER A 42 4.79 21.87 -2.03
C SER A 42 4.07 20.54 -2.18
N LEU A 43 4.73 19.53 -2.75
CA LEU A 43 4.14 18.19 -2.84
C LEU A 43 3.72 17.65 -1.45
N TRP A 44 4.44 18.02 -0.39
CA TRP A 44 4.07 17.69 0.98
C TRP A 44 2.75 18.34 1.41
N LYS A 45 2.57 19.65 1.18
CA LYS A 45 1.33 20.36 1.52
C LYS A 45 0.14 19.77 0.76
N ILE A 46 0.36 19.41 -0.49
CA ILE A 46 -0.64 18.72 -1.32
C ILE A 46 -0.95 17.34 -0.71
N ALA A 47 0.06 16.53 -0.37
CA ALA A 47 -0.13 15.23 0.27
C ALA A 47 -0.95 15.33 1.58
N VAL A 48 -0.66 16.33 2.41
CA VAL A 48 -1.42 16.61 3.63
C VAL A 48 -2.87 16.96 3.33
N LYS A 49 -3.13 17.80 2.32
CA LYS A 49 -4.49 18.19 1.90
C LYS A 49 -5.34 16.98 1.52
N TYR A 50 -4.76 15.98 0.87
CA TYR A 50 -5.47 14.77 0.42
C TYR A 50 -5.34 13.59 1.41
N GLN A 51 -4.64 13.77 2.53
CA GLN A 51 -4.33 12.72 3.51
C GLN A 51 -3.70 11.49 2.86
N ILE A 52 -2.77 11.71 1.94
CA ILE A 52 -1.98 10.67 1.27
C ILE A 52 -0.51 10.86 1.60
N GLY A 53 0.33 9.89 1.26
CA GLY A 53 1.77 10.08 1.37
C GLY A 53 2.35 10.84 0.19
N LEU A 54 3.53 11.42 0.43
CA LEU A 54 4.28 12.13 -0.61
C LEU A 54 4.71 11.16 -1.71
N ARG A 55 5.00 9.90 -1.35
CA ARG A 55 5.47 8.87 -2.27
C ARG A 55 4.40 8.47 -3.27
N GLU A 56 3.15 8.32 -2.84
CA GLU A 56 2.03 8.03 -3.74
C GLU A 56 1.86 9.15 -4.79
N ILE A 57 2.02 10.41 -4.38
CA ILE A 57 2.02 11.52 -5.34
C ILE A 57 3.21 11.42 -6.30
N ILE A 58 4.42 11.14 -5.81
CA ILE A 58 5.61 11.03 -6.68
C ILE A 58 5.46 9.89 -7.69
N GLU A 59 4.97 8.72 -7.26
CA GLU A 59 4.76 7.55 -8.13
C GLU A 59 3.70 7.83 -9.20
N ALA A 60 2.65 8.60 -8.88
CA ALA A 60 1.63 9.03 -9.85
C ALA A 60 2.10 10.15 -10.81
N ASN A 61 3.29 10.74 -10.56
CA ASN A 61 3.82 11.87 -11.34
C ASN A 61 5.28 11.64 -11.79
N PRO A 62 5.56 10.60 -12.60
CA PRO A 62 6.93 10.30 -13.07
C PRO A 62 7.56 11.41 -13.93
N GLN A 63 6.76 12.36 -14.40
CA GLN A 63 7.19 13.58 -15.10
C GLN A 63 7.86 14.60 -14.16
N ILE A 64 7.60 14.58 -12.85
CA ILE A 64 8.22 15.49 -11.89
C ILE A 64 9.60 14.93 -11.50
N LYS A 65 10.66 15.39 -12.18
CA LYS A 65 12.04 14.92 -11.93
C LYS A 65 12.62 15.48 -10.63
N ASN A 66 12.37 16.76 -10.34
CA ASN A 66 12.77 17.37 -9.09
C ASN A 66 11.54 17.53 -8.19
N THR A 67 11.38 16.62 -7.23
CA THR A 67 10.24 16.59 -6.29
C THR A 67 10.22 17.78 -5.32
N SER A 68 11.32 18.54 -5.24
CA SER A 68 11.40 19.78 -4.47
C SER A 68 10.95 21.02 -5.24
N LEU A 69 10.75 20.92 -6.57
CA LEU A 69 10.38 22.05 -7.43
C LEU A 69 9.07 21.76 -8.18
N ILE A 70 8.02 22.47 -7.80
CA ILE A 70 6.75 22.54 -8.53
C ILE A 70 6.39 24.01 -8.77
N TYR A 71 5.71 24.31 -9.87
CA TYR A 71 5.42 25.69 -10.28
C TYR A 71 3.92 25.97 -10.29
N PRO A 72 3.47 27.18 -9.89
CA PRO A 72 2.08 27.58 -10.05
C PRO A 72 1.57 27.32 -11.47
N GLY A 73 0.37 26.76 -11.60
CA GLY A 73 -0.23 26.35 -12.87
C GLY A 73 0.15 24.94 -13.33
N GLN A 74 1.20 24.33 -12.78
CA GLN A 74 1.57 22.94 -13.08
C GLN A 74 0.45 21.99 -12.65
N LYS A 75 0.16 21.00 -13.50
CA LYS A 75 -0.80 19.93 -13.21
C LYS A 75 -0.09 18.78 -12.52
N ILE A 76 -0.68 18.30 -11.43
CA ILE A 76 -0.20 17.16 -10.64
C ILE A 76 -1.33 16.15 -10.53
N ASN A 77 -1.03 14.89 -10.77
CA ASN A 77 -1.94 13.78 -10.58
C ASN A 77 -1.98 13.40 -9.10
N ILE A 78 -3.16 13.49 -8.49
CA ILE A 78 -3.38 13.03 -7.12
C ILE A 78 -3.97 11.63 -7.22
N PRO A 79 -3.23 10.57 -6.86
CA PRO A 79 -3.74 9.21 -7.00
C PRO A 79 -4.96 9.00 -6.13
N ASN A 80 -5.96 8.31 -6.67
CA ASN A 80 -7.05 7.77 -5.87
C ASN A 80 -6.53 6.53 -5.13
N ILE A 81 -6.59 6.56 -3.79
CA ILE A 81 -6.20 5.44 -2.94
C ILE A 81 -7.35 4.99 -2.04
N ASP A 82 -8.59 5.21 -2.46
CA ASP A 82 -9.79 4.92 -1.67
C ASP A 82 -9.90 3.43 -1.32
N THR A 83 -9.54 2.55 -2.25
CA THR A 83 -9.46 1.10 -2.00
C THR A 83 -8.43 0.77 -0.91
N VAL A 84 -7.26 1.42 -0.93
CA VAL A 84 -6.22 1.24 0.10
C VAL A 84 -6.72 1.75 1.45
N LYS A 85 -7.28 2.96 1.49
CA LYS A 85 -7.87 3.56 2.69
C LYS A 85 -9.02 2.70 3.25
N ALA A 86 -9.84 2.09 2.38
CA ALA A 86 -10.93 1.22 2.79
C ALA A 86 -10.39 -0.02 3.53
N LEU A 87 -9.37 -0.68 2.99
CA LEU A 87 -8.71 -1.82 3.64
C LEU A 87 -8.11 -1.41 5.00
N GLU A 88 -7.40 -0.28 5.05
CA GLU A 88 -6.80 0.24 6.30
C GLU A 88 -7.86 0.55 7.36
N ASN A 89 -8.93 1.24 6.97
CA ASN A 89 -10.03 1.60 7.87
C ASN A 89 -10.81 0.38 8.35
N GLU A 90 -10.97 -0.65 7.51
CA GLU A 90 -11.62 -1.89 7.90
C GLU A 90 -10.80 -2.62 8.98
N VAL A 91 -9.48 -2.68 8.86
CA VAL A 91 -8.60 -3.20 9.92
C VAL A 91 -8.76 -2.38 11.21
N ILE A 92 -8.78 -1.05 11.14
CA ILE A 92 -8.96 -0.18 12.32
C ILE A 92 -10.33 -0.41 12.98
N SER A 93 -11.39 -0.60 12.18
CA SER A 93 -12.71 -0.95 12.69
C SER A 93 -12.68 -2.28 13.45
N LEU A 94 -12.03 -3.30 12.88
CA LEU A 94 -11.87 -4.60 13.52
C LEU A 94 -11.06 -4.53 14.84
N VAL A 95 -10.01 -3.70 14.88
CA VAL A 95 -9.27 -3.41 16.12
C VAL A 95 -10.21 -2.86 17.20
N ASN A 96 -11.03 -1.88 16.85
CA ASN A 96 -11.93 -1.26 17.81
C ASN A 96 -13.08 -2.20 18.24
N ILE A 97 -13.48 -3.15 17.39
CA ILE A 97 -14.38 -4.25 17.78
C ILE A 97 -13.73 -5.12 18.84
N GLU A 98 -12.48 -5.58 18.65
CA GLU A 98 -11.78 -6.41 19.64
C GLU A 98 -11.53 -5.65 20.95
N ARG A 99 -11.14 -4.37 20.87
CA ARG A 99 -10.97 -3.53 22.06
C ARG A 99 -12.26 -3.35 22.85
N LYS A 100 -13.39 -3.14 22.16
CA LYS A 100 -14.70 -3.05 22.80
C LYS A 100 -15.08 -4.36 23.50
N LYS A 101 -14.81 -5.52 22.90
CA LYS A 101 -15.02 -6.84 23.54
C LYS A 101 -14.19 -6.98 24.82
N SER A 102 -13.01 -6.38 24.88
CA SER A 102 -12.14 -6.36 26.06
C SER A 102 -12.40 -5.18 27.01
N GLY A 103 -13.47 -4.41 26.84
CA GLY A 103 -13.81 -3.29 27.71
C GLY A 103 -12.89 -2.07 27.60
N LEU A 104 -12.12 -1.96 26.52
CA LEU A 104 -11.19 -0.87 26.27
C LEU A 104 -11.83 0.23 25.40
N PRO A 105 -11.42 1.50 25.58
CA PRO A 105 -11.85 2.57 24.70
C PRO A 105 -11.33 2.35 23.27
N PRO A 106 -12.10 2.77 22.24
CA PRO A 106 -11.63 2.70 20.87
C PRO A 106 -10.42 3.62 20.65
N LEU A 107 -9.50 3.18 19.79
CA LEU A 107 -8.39 4.00 19.33
C LEU A 107 -8.89 4.95 18.25
N ARG A 108 -8.40 6.19 18.29
CA ARG A 108 -8.67 7.19 17.26
C ARG A 108 -7.78 6.94 16.04
N THR A 109 -8.36 6.97 14.85
CA THR A 109 -7.60 6.90 13.60
C THR A 109 -6.68 8.11 13.44
N ASN A 110 -5.40 7.86 13.16
CA ASN A 110 -4.43 8.88 12.80
C ASN A 110 -3.94 8.64 11.36
N TRP A 111 -4.30 9.55 10.45
CA TRP A 111 -3.93 9.44 9.04
C TRP A 111 -2.42 9.61 8.80
N GLN A 112 -1.73 10.42 9.61
CA GLN A 112 -0.29 10.60 9.52
C GLN A 112 0.42 9.32 9.93
N LEU A 113 -0.07 8.64 10.97
CA LEU A 113 0.43 7.33 11.39
C LEU A 113 0.15 6.24 10.34
N SER A 114 -1.05 6.26 9.73
CA SER A 114 -1.40 5.36 8.62
C SER A 114 -0.49 5.56 7.41
N ARG A 115 -0.13 6.83 7.12
CA ARG A 115 0.89 7.14 6.11
C ARG A 115 2.24 6.53 6.48
N VAL A 116 2.74 6.68 7.71
CA VAL A 116 4.01 6.06 8.13
C VAL A 116 3.96 4.54 7.99
N ALA A 117 2.87 3.91 8.40
CA ALA A 117 2.65 2.48 8.25
C ALA A 117 2.66 2.02 6.78
N ARG A 118 2.12 2.81 5.84
CA ARG A 118 2.21 2.51 4.39
C ARG A 118 3.65 2.51 3.88
N TYR A 119 4.43 3.52 4.28
CA TYR A 119 5.86 3.55 3.93
C TYR A 119 6.59 2.32 4.46
N LYS A 120 6.26 1.85 5.67
CA LYS A 120 6.84 0.64 6.26
C LYS A 120 6.46 -0.62 5.49
N SER A 121 5.17 -0.80 5.18
CA SER A 121 4.68 -1.92 4.37
C SER A 121 5.33 -1.97 2.99
N GLN A 122 5.48 -0.81 2.34
CA GLN A 122 6.15 -0.71 1.05
C GLN A 122 7.66 -0.97 1.14
N ASP A 123 8.34 -0.45 2.17
CA ASP A 123 9.77 -0.70 2.38
C ASP A 123 10.05 -2.19 2.52
N MET A 124 9.26 -2.91 3.33
CA MET A 124 9.32 -4.37 3.43
C MET A 124 9.10 -5.07 2.08
N ALA A 125 8.03 -4.68 1.36
CA ALA A 125 7.66 -5.29 0.09
C ALA A 125 8.70 -5.07 -1.02
N THR A 126 9.24 -3.86 -1.11
CA THR A 126 10.17 -3.46 -2.20
C THR A 126 11.60 -3.91 -1.97
N LYS A 127 12.01 -4.06 -0.70
CA LYS A 127 13.36 -4.52 -0.34
C LYS A 127 13.44 -6.01 -0.01
N GLY A 128 12.31 -6.71 -0.04
CA GLY A 128 12.25 -8.16 0.16
C GLY A 128 12.66 -8.60 1.57
N TYR A 129 12.22 -7.87 2.60
CA TYR A 129 12.48 -8.25 3.99
C TYR A 129 11.20 -8.20 4.84
N PHE A 130 11.21 -8.91 5.96
CA PHE A 130 10.13 -8.87 6.95
C PHE A 130 10.70 -8.75 8.36
N SER A 131 10.72 -7.53 8.89
CA SER A 131 11.29 -7.19 10.19
C SER A 131 10.75 -5.86 10.69
N HIS A 132 10.70 -5.68 12.02
CA HIS A 132 10.40 -4.38 12.63
C HIS A 132 11.45 -3.33 12.24
N ASN A 133 12.73 -3.70 12.19
CA ASN A 133 13.80 -2.77 11.84
C ASN A 133 13.94 -2.63 10.32
N SER A 134 13.93 -1.39 9.85
CA SER A 134 14.21 -1.01 8.47
C SER A 134 15.64 -0.53 8.32
N SER A 135 16.33 -0.95 7.26
CA SER A 135 17.63 -0.37 6.88
C SER A 135 17.50 1.07 6.34
N THR A 136 16.29 1.47 5.94
CA THR A 136 15.98 2.84 5.46
C THR A 136 15.62 3.77 6.60
N TYR A 137 14.76 3.29 7.50
CA TYR A 137 14.05 4.13 8.47
C TYR A 137 14.42 3.84 9.93
N GLY A 138 15.23 2.82 10.19
CA GLY A 138 15.59 2.38 11.55
C GLY A 138 14.46 1.59 12.21
N SER A 139 14.36 1.69 13.53
CA SER A 139 13.27 1.10 14.30
C SER A 139 11.92 1.75 13.92
N PRO A 140 10.76 1.09 14.16
CA PRO A 140 9.46 1.70 13.89
C PRO A 140 9.27 3.02 14.64
N PHE A 141 9.82 3.14 15.85
CA PHE A 141 9.74 4.36 16.67
C PHE A 141 10.60 5.49 16.12
N THR A 142 11.81 5.17 15.68
CA THR A 142 12.69 6.11 14.97
C THR A 142 12.03 6.58 13.68
N MET A 143 11.40 5.67 12.95
CA MET A 143 10.63 6.01 11.74
C MET A 143 9.49 6.98 12.07
N MET A 144 8.65 6.69 13.06
CA MET A 144 7.56 7.58 13.48
C MET A 144 8.08 8.98 13.86
N GLN A 145 9.18 9.06 14.64
CA GLN A 145 9.81 10.32 15.04
C GLN A 145 10.38 11.11 13.84
N ASN A 146 11.03 10.43 12.89
CA ASN A 146 11.57 11.05 11.68
C ASN A 146 10.47 11.63 10.78
N PHE A 147 9.26 11.07 10.83
CA PHE A 147 8.08 11.61 10.16
C PHE A 147 7.36 12.71 10.96
N GLY A 148 7.93 13.12 12.10
CA GLY A 148 7.45 14.22 12.93
C GLY A 148 6.41 13.83 13.97
N LEU A 149 6.13 12.53 14.17
CA LEU A 149 5.21 12.07 15.19
C LEU A 149 5.91 12.05 16.55
N LYS A 150 5.29 12.70 17.54
CA LYS A 150 5.72 12.71 18.93
C LYS A 150 4.76 11.85 19.75
N PHE A 151 5.29 11.07 20.67
CA PHE A 151 4.51 10.14 21.48
C PHE A 151 5.23 9.80 22.78
N SER A 152 4.46 9.52 23.83
CA SER A 152 4.96 8.95 25.09
C SER A 152 4.99 7.42 25.08
N SER A 153 4.25 6.77 24.18
CA SER A 153 4.22 5.31 23.99
C SER A 153 3.86 4.97 22.56
N ALA A 154 4.43 3.89 22.02
CA ALA A 154 4.14 3.40 20.68
C ALA A 154 4.32 1.88 20.57
N GLY A 155 3.68 1.27 19.57
CA GLY A 155 3.80 -0.15 19.27
C GLY A 155 3.61 -0.42 17.77
N GLU A 156 4.08 -1.58 17.31
CA GLU A 156 3.95 -2.02 15.92
C GLU A 156 3.55 -3.49 15.84
N ASN A 157 2.61 -3.78 14.94
CA ASN A 157 2.34 -5.11 14.43
C ASN A 157 2.61 -5.11 12.92
N ILE A 158 3.27 -6.16 12.40
CA ILE A 158 3.50 -6.36 10.97
C ILE A 158 2.98 -7.73 10.55
N ALA A 159 2.55 -7.85 9.29
CA ALA A 159 2.14 -9.09 8.66
C ALA A 159 2.30 -9.01 7.14
N TYR A 160 2.35 -10.14 6.46
CA TYR A 160 2.27 -10.20 5.00
C TYR A 160 1.64 -11.50 4.53
N GLY A 161 1.03 -11.48 3.35
CA GLY A 161 0.39 -12.64 2.71
C GLY A 161 -1.11 -12.79 2.99
N GLN A 162 -1.65 -12.12 4.01
CA GLN A 162 -3.11 -12.06 4.23
C GLN A 162 -3.76 -11.18 3.16
N ASN A 163 -4.82 -11.68 2.54
CA ASN A 163 -5.48 -11.01 1.42
C ASN A 163 -6.60 -10.06 1.83
N THR A 164 -7.06 -10.14 3.08
CA THR A 164 -8.16 -9.33 3.59
C THR A 164 -7.89 -8.76 4.98
N PRO A 165 -8.56 -7.66 5.35
CA PRO A 165 -8.55 -7.10 6.70
C PRO A 165 -8.89 -8.13 7.80
N GLN A 166 -9.87 -9.00 7.56
CA GLN A 166 -10.25 -10.06 8.51
C GLN A 166 -9.14 -11.09 8.70
N GLN A 167 -8.46 -11.49 7.62
CA GLN A 167 -7.38 -12.47 7.69
C GLN A 167 -6.21 -11.90 8.51
N VAL A 168 -5.77 -10.67 8.22
CA VAL A 168 -4.66 -10.05 8.96
C VAL A 168 -5.02 -9.80 10.42
N MET A 169 -6.25 -9.35 10.70
CA MET A 169 -6.72 -9.18 12.07
C MET A 169 -6.75 -10.51 12.83
N THR A 170 -7.23 -11.58 12.20
CA THR A 170 -7.25 -12.93 12.80
C THR A 170 -5.82 -13.40 13.11
N SER A 171 -4.88 -13.21 12.18
CA SER A 171 -3.47 -13.55 12.40
C SER A 171 -2.85 -12.77 13.56
N TRP A 172 -3.10 -11.45 13.67
CA TRP A 172 -2.61 -10.66 14.80
C TRP A 172 -3.27 -11.04 16.12
N MET A 173 -4.59 -11.24 16.14
CA MET A 173 -5.25 -11.67 17.36
C MET A 173 -4.78 -13.05 17.80
N ASN A 174 -4.40 -13.97 16.91
CA ASN A 174 -3.89 -15.28 17.32
C ASN A 174 -2.43 -15.27 17.81
N SER A 175 -1.71 -14.15 17.67
CA SER A 175 -0.36 -13.98 18.20
C SER A 175 -0.39 -13.21 19.53
N PRO A 176 0.11 -13.79 20.65
CA PRO A 176 0.10 -13.11 21.95
C PRO A 176 0.76 -11.73 21.94
N GLY A 177 1.90 -11.58 21.24
CA GLY A 177 2.59 -10.29 21.14
C GLY A 177 1.77 -9.24 20.38
N HIS A 178 1.21 -9.62 19.23
CA HIS A 178 0.41 -8.69 18.41
C HIS A 178 -0.92 -8.33 19.07
N ARG A 179 -1.59 -9.33 19.68
CA ARG A 179 -2.79 -9.13 20.50
C ARG A 179 -2.51 -8.19 21.67
N GLY A 180 -1.36 -8.34 22.33
CA GLY A 180 -0.92 -7.45 23.42
C GLY A 180 -0.86 -5.98 23.00
N ASN A 181 -0.37 -5.68 21.80
CA ASN A 181 -0.40 -4.32 21.26
C ASN A 181 -1.83 -3.81 21.00
N ILE A 182 -2.68 -4.63 20.35
CA ILE A 182 -4.07 -4.27 20.01
C ILE A 182 -4.90 -3.96 21.27
N LEU A 183 -4.71 -4.73 22.34
CA LEU A 183 -5.44 -4.61 23.60
C LEU A 183 -4.69 -3.79 24.67
N SER A 184 -3.62 -3.08 24.30
CA SER A 184 -2.91 -2.23 25.24
C SER A 184 -3.73 -0.98 25.58
N SER A 185 -3.80 -0.63 26.86
CA SER A 185 -4.33 0.65 27.34
C SER A 185 -3.33 1.81 27.21
N ALA A 186 -2.07 1.52 26.82
CA ALA A 186 -1.03 2.53 26.69
C ALA A 186 -1.21 3.45 25.48
N TYR A 187 -2.06 3.07 24.52
CA TYR A 187 -2.26 3.78 23.25
C TYR A 187 -3.64 4.43 23.18
N THR A 188 -3.71 5.55 22.46
CA THR A 188 -4.96 6.28 22.19
C THR A 188 -5.24 6.44 20.71
N GLU A 189 -4.24 6.19 19.86
CA GLU A 189 -4.33 6.33 18.42
C GLU A 189 -3.78 5.11 17.68
N VAL A 190 -4.30 4.88 16.48
CA VAL A 190 -3.88 3.81 15.57
C VAL A 190 -3.79 4.32 14.15
N GLY A 191 -2.82 3.80 13.41
CA GLY A 191 -2.74 3.92 11.97
C GLY A 191 -2.42 2.57 11.35
N VAL A 192 -3.07 2.25 10.24
CA VAL A 192 -2.82 1.03 9.48
C VAL A 192 -2.35 1.42 8.09
N GLY A 193 -1.37 0.68 7.59
CA GLY A 193 -0.82 0.88 6.25
C GLY A 193 -0.74 -0.43 5.50
N VAL A 194 -1.28 -0.46 4.29
CA VAL A 194 -1.19 -1.62 3.40
C VAL A 194 -0.46 -1.28 2.10
N TYR A 195 0.36 -2.22 1.63
CA TYR A 195 0.99 -2.14 0.31
C TYR A 195 0.90 -3.49 -0.40
N LYS A 196 0.51 -3.49 -1.68
CA LYS A 196 0.50 -4.68 -2.52
C LYS A 196 1.77 -4.71 -3.37
N SER A 197 2.59 -5.74 -3.21
CA SER A 197 3.78 -5.92 -4.05
C SER A 197 3.41 -6.13 -5.52
N SER A 198 4.39 -5.99 -6.42
CA SER A 198 4.22 -6.32 -7.84
C SER A 198 3.83 -7.80 -8.07
N SER A 199 4.20 -8.70 -7.15
CA SER A 199 3.77 -10.10 -7.14
C SER A 199 2.37 -10.33 -6.57
N GLY A 200 1.66 -9.26 -6.19
CA GLY A 200 0.30 -9.32 -5.68
C GLY A 200 0.17 -9.63 -4.18
N VAL A 201 1.28 -9.70 -3.45
CA VAL A 201 1.32 -10.02 -2.01
C VAL A 201 1.09 -8.74 -1.20
N TYR A 202 0.12 -8.76 -0.29
CA TYR A 202 -0.09 -7.66 0.64
C TYR A 202 0.89 -7.70 1.82
N TYR A 203 1.41 -6.53 2.17
CA TYR A 203 2.16 -6.24 3.38
C TYR A 203 1.34 -5.27 4.22
N TRP A 204 1.20 -5.60 5.50
CA TRP A 204 0.38 -4.88 6.46
C TRP A 204 1.25 -4.41 7.60
N THR A 205 1.08 -3.15 7.98
CA THR A 205 1.69 -2.55 9.15
C THR A 205 0.60 -1.87 9.94
N GLN A 206 0.55 -2.12 11.24
CA GLN A 206 -0.34 -1.47 12.19
C GLN A 206 0.53 -0.82 13.25
N MET A 207 0.45 0.50 13.37
CA MET A 207 1.17 1.26 14.36
C MET A 207 0.21 1.89 15.35
N PHE A 208 0.65 1.95 16.60
CA PHE A 208 -0.09 2.51 17.71
C PHE A 208 0.70 3.65 18.35
N MET A 209 0.02 4.64 18.89
CA MET A 209 0.67 5.66 19.69
C MET A 209 -0.22 6.26 20.77
N LYS A 210 0.44 6.87 21.75
CA LYS A 210 -0.13 7.89 22.63
C LYS A 210 0.70 9.16 22.45
N PRO A 211 0.13 10.23 21.86
CA PRO A 211 0.83 11.50 21.64
C PRO A 211 1.45 12.09 22.90
#